data_AF-A0A7K2QHV7-F1
#
_entry.id   AF-A0A7K2QHV7-F1
#
_cell.length_a   1.000
_cell.length_b   1.000
_cell.length_c   1.000
_cell.angle_alpha   90.00
_cell.angle_beta   90.00
_cell.angle_gamma   90.00
#
_symmetry.space_group_name_H-M   'P 1'
#
loop_
_entity.id
_entity.type
_entity.pdbx_description
1 polymer ?
#
loop_
_entity_poly.entity_id
_entity_poly.type
_entity_poly.pdbx_seq_one_letter_code
_entity_poly.pdbx_strand_id
1 'polypeptide(L)' 'MDQPNPHPAPPGPEAQPAVCARCGKKAPDGAPPTWTCSVENGSRQYFCVDCARANLRAIEGRLDSSWW' A
#
# COMPACT_ATOMS: atom_id res chain seq x y z
N MET A 1 -9.70 -21.55 26.20
CA MET A 1 -8.98 -20.28 26.02
C MET A 1 -9.16 -19.88 24.57
N ASP A 2 -10.28 -19.25 24.24
CA ASP A 2 -10.55 -18.73 22.89
C ASP A 2 -10.09 -17.27 22.91
N GLN A 3 -8.97 -16.97 22.25
CA GLN A 3 -8.45 -15.61 22.19
C GLN A 3 -9.13 -14.91 21.00
N PRO A 4 -9.95 -13.87 21.22
CA PRO A 4 -10.60 -13.18 20.11
C PRO A 4 -9.53 -12.49 19.26
N ASN A 5 -9.42 -12.91 18.00
CA ASN A 5 -8.63 -12.25 16.99
C ASN A 5 -9.11 -10.80 16.86
N PRO A 6 -8.27 -9.77 17.03
CA PRO A 6 -8.70 -8.39 16.86
C PRO A 6 -9.07 -8.17 15.39
N HIS A 7 -10.37 -8.00 15.11
CA HIS A 7 -10.84 -7.61 13.80
C HIS A 7 -10.34 -6.18 13.51
N PRO A 8 -9.69 -5.92 12.36
CA PRO A 8 -9.36 -4.56 11.99
C PRO A 8 -10.67 -3.80 11.77
N ALA A 9 -10.83 -2.69 12.49
CA ALA A 9 -12.00 -1.83 12.37
C ALA A 9 -12.17 -1.36 10.91
N PRO A 10 -13.40 -1.32 10.38
CA PRO A 10 -13.64 -0.77 9.05
C PRO A 10 -13.24 0.71 9.05
N PRO A 11 -12.65 1.22 7.95
CA PRO A 11 -12.32 2.63 7.85
C PRO A 11 -13.60 3.44 7.97
N GLY A 12 -13.65 4.34 8.96
CA GLY A 12 -14.79 5.23 9.18
C GLY A 12 -15.00 6.18 7.98
N PRO A 13 -16.21 6.76 7.85
CA PRO A 13 -16.68 7.47 6.65
C PRO A 13 -16.01 8.83 6.35
N GLU A 14 -14.85 9.12 6.94
CA GLU A 14 -14.05 10.31 6.67
C GLU A 14 -12.62 9.90 6.32
N ALA A 15 -12.49 8.97 5.37
CA ALA A 15 -11.21 8.62 4.79
C ALA A 15 -10.70 9.82 3.98
N GLN A 16 -9.86 10.65 4.60
CA GLN A 16 -9.14 11.72 3.90
C GLN A 16 -8.58 11.17 2.58
N PRO A 17 -8.71 11.92 1.47
CA PRO A 17 -8.35 11.42 0.15
C PRO A 17 -6.88 10.99 0.17
N ALA A 18 -6.63 9.68 0.03
CA ALA A 18 -5.28 9.16 0.06
C ALA A 18 -4.52 9.63 -1.18
N VAL A 19 -3.27 10.02 -0.99
CA VAL A 19 -2.42 10.54 -2.06
C VAL A 19 -1.26 9.58 -2.30
N CYS A 20 -0.97 9.30 -3.58
CA CYS A 20 0.15 8.46 -3.96
C CYS A 20 1.45 9.17 -3.57
N ALA A 21 2.26 8.56 -2.70
CA ALA A 21 3.52 9.13 -2.24
C ALA A 21 4.54 9.34 -3.39
N ARG A 22 4.39 8.60 -4.50
CA ARG A 22 5.28 8.70 -5.67
C ARG A 22 4.85 9.75 -6.69
N CYS A 23 3.59 9.75 -7.10
CA CYS A 23 3.12 10.57 -8.23
C CYS A 23 2.08 11.62 -7.85
N GLY A 24 1.66 11.69 -6.59
CA GLY A 24 0.67 12.67 -6.13
C GLY A 24 -0.77 12.39 -6.57
N LYS A 25 -1.05 11.28 -7.26
CA LYS A 25 -2.43 10.89 -7.62
C LYS A 25 -3.29 10.86 -6.36
N LYS A 26 -4.44 11.53 -6.38
CA LYS A 26 -5.43 11.51 -5.30
C LYS A 26 -6.43 10.39 -5.56
N ALA A 27 -6.76 9.65 -4.52
CA ALA A 27 -7.86 8.72 -4.55
C ALA A 27 -9.17 9.44 -4.21
N PRO A 28 -10.27 9.16 -4.94
CA PRO A 28 -11.53 9.88 -4.78
C PRO A 28 -12.22 9.65 -3.44
N ASP A 29 -12.06 8.48 -2.82
CA ASP A 29 -12.83 8.04 -1.64
C ASP A 29 -11.92 7.42 -0.55
N GLY A 30 -10.71 7.96 -0.38
CA GLY A 30 -9.65 7.33 0.41
C GLY A 30 -8.87 6.26 -0.38
N ALA A 31 -7.87 5.64 0.23
CA ALA A 31 -7.00 4.67 -0.46
C ALA A 31 -7.82 3.46 -0.93
N PRO A 32 -7.95 3.22 -2.26
CA PRO A 32 -8.66 2.05 -2.75
C PRO A 32 -7.96 0.77 -2.27
N PRO A 33 -8.67 -0.33 -2.02
CA PRO A 33 -8.06 -1.60 -1.61
C PRO A 33 -7.04 -2.14 -2.62
N THR A 34 -7.12 -1.66 -3.88
CA THR A 34 -6.15 -1.97 -4.94
C THR A 34 -4.81 -1.25 -4.83
N TRP A 35 -4.70 -0.22 -3.97
CA TRP A 35 -3.45 0.53 -3.79
C TRP A 35 -2.57 -0.19 -2.78
N THR A 36 -1.26 -0.17 -3.04
CA THR A 36 -0.30 -0.76 -2.13
C THR A 36 -0.07 0.18 -0.95
N CYS A 37 -0.10 -0.38 0.25
CA CYS A 37 0.24 0.30 1.47
C CYS A 37 1.59 -0.20 1.98
N SER A 38 2.56 0.69 2.09
CA SER A 38 3.85 0.42 2.74
C SER A 38 3.97 1.21 4.03
N VAL A 39 4.78 0.72 4.96
CA VAL A 39 5.16 1.47 6.17
C VAL A 39 6.65 1.74 6.08
N GLU A 40 7.02 3.00 5.94
CA GLU A 40 8.40 3.45 5.85
C GLU A 40 8.69 4.44 6.98
N ASN A 41 9.76 4.23 7.74
CA ASN A 41 10.10 5.06 8.90
C ASN A 41 8.93 5.25 9.88
N GLY A 42 8.12 4.19 10.07
CA GLY A 42 6.92 4.22 10.91
C GLY A 42 5.72 4.97 10.32
N SER A 43 5.85 5.55 9.12
CA SER A 43 4.80 6.29 8.44
C SER A 43 4.17 5.47 7.32
N ARG A 44 2.85 5.48 7.23
CA ARG A 44 2.11 4.76 6.20
C ARG A 44 2.13 5.54 4.89
N GLN A 45 2.68 4.94 3.84
CA GLN A 45 2.69 5.47 2.48
C GLN A 45 1.79 4.63 1.57
N TYR A 46 1.05 5.31 0.71
CA TYR A 46 0.18 4.67 -0.27
C TYR A 46 0.71 4.89 -1.68
N PHE A 47 0.61 3.86 -2.51
CA PHE A 47 1.04 3.89 -3.91
C PHE A 47 -0.08 3.43 -4.83
N CYS A 48 -0.33 4.20 -5.89
CA CYS A 48 -1.29 3.81 -6.91
C CYS A 48 -0.81 2.56 -7.66
N VAL A 49 -1.75 1.83 -8.27
CA VAL A 49 -1.49 0.57 -8.99
C VAL A 49 -0.32 0.70 -9.97
N ASP A 50 -0.29 1.78 -10.76
CA ASP A 50 0.79 2.02 -11.73
C ASP A 50 2.17 2.17 -11.05
N CYS A 51 2.24 2.96 -9.98
CA CYS A 51 3.48 3.23 -9.25
C CYS A 51 3.97 2.00 -8.48
N ALA A 52 3.06 1.21 -7.92
CA ALA A 52 3.37 -0.04 -7.26
C ALA A 52 3.96 -1.06 -8.24
N ARG A 53 3.31 -1.26 -9.40
CA ARG A 53 3.80 -2.17 -10.45
C ARG A 53 5.14 -1.74 -11.03
N ALA A 54 5.35 -0.43 -11.20
CA ALA A 54 6.63 0.10 -11.64
C ALA A 54 7.75 -0.14 -10.60
N ASN A 55 7.43 -0.13 -9.30
CA ASN A 55 8.39 -0.40 -8.23
C ASN A 55 8.75 -1.90 -8.13
N LEU A 56 7.77 -2.79 -8.28
CA LEU A 56 8.00 -4.24 -8.31
C LEU A 56 9.00 -4.63 -9.40
N ARG A 57 8.82 -4.10 -10.62
CA ARG A 57 9.76 -4.34 -11.73
C ARG A 57 11.20 -3.89 -11.45
N ALA A 58 11.37 -2.82 -10.66
CA ALA A 58 12.69 -2.30 -10.31
C ALA A 58 13.42 -3.16 -9.25
N ILE A 59 12.68 -3.93 -8.45
CA ILE A 59 13.22 -4.88 -7.46
C ILE A 59 13.51 -6.22 -8.14
N GLU A 60 12.61 -6.70 -9.00
CA GLU A 60 12.77 -7.95 -9.76
C GLU A 60 14.00 -7.92 -10.68
N GLY A 61 14.33 -6.78 -11.29
CA GLY A 61 15.54 -6.64 -12.10
C GLY A 61 16.86 -6.64 -11.31
N ARG A 62 16.79 -6.66 -9.98
CA ARG A 62 17.95 -6.62 -9.08
C ARG A 62 18.08 -7.89 -8.22
N LEU A 63 17.11 -8.80 -8.27
CA LEU A 63 17.21 -10.14 -7.67
C LEU A 63 17.98 -11.01 -8.65
N ASP A 64 19.14 -11.51 -8.22
CA ASP A 64 19.92 -12.45 -9.02
C ASP A 64 19.07 -13.69 -9.31
N SER A 65 19.14 -14.17 -10.55
CA SER A 65 18.37 -15.34 -11.00
C SER A 65 18.71 -16.61 -10.23
N SER A 66 19.71 -16.61 -9.34
CA SER A 66 20.06 -17.73 -8.46
C SER A 66 19.13 -17.95 -7.26
N TRP A 67 18.09 -17.13 -7.05
CA TRP A 67 17.12 -17.32 -5.95
C TRP A 67 15.94 -18.25 -6.29
N TRP A 68 15.82 -18.81 -7.50
CA TRP A 68 14.80 -19.85 -7.75
C TRP A 68 15.16 -21.18 -7.09
#